data_AF-A0A8E2JW65-F1
#
_entry.id   AF-A0A8E2JW65-F1
#
_cell.length_a   1.000
_cell.length_b   1.000
_cell.length_c   1.000
_cell.angle_alpha   90.00
_cell.angle_beta   90.00
_cell.angle_gamma   90.00
#
_symmetry.space_group_name_H-M   'P 1'
#
loop_
_entity.id
_entity.type
_entity.pdbx_description
1 polymer ?
#
loop_
_entity_poly.entity_id
_entity_poly.type
_entity_poly.pdbx_seq_one_letter_code
_entity_poly.pdbx_strand_id
1 'polypeptide(L)'
;MKRYCNSALRSGILSRWGVNPSIRAFSSSAYRQKTGGLPVFQESTSPKLSTLLETLNSNILLPRHLNADQRRLVYQKKHASRLENEPMYVQIGDVEMQLKHVDQVKDLPSRWSVLKQVVELSKDQKDWDNVVKMLEGFYLAGIHLKPRQLVKLIRRANQANMQHIVLRALQQVKTTGLSLKNPEILEAVLIGIRNKASQSGWEPESTKKALAFTEQVMELMENPEHLGTSFAKSGDPRASPLVIALPLELAVIRAARHLDGKDADGKVKIYAVRLMSAFKQDNFLKVSLPGLLSELKGPEEVVSGKTKVVVEEYYSLAEKVMKWLPVWHGLRIASSEVLGEDMPMLEDAQTVIDLVDKRLAAAADAIRKVCRSGVEPDKLPCIQALKECGR
;
A
#
# COMPACT_ATOMS: atom_id res chain seq x y z
N MET A 1 24.04 19.71 -33.68
CA MET A 1 24.06 20.73 -32.61
C MET A 1 22.74 20.63 -31.83
N LYS A 2 22.73 20.10 -30.60
CA LYS A 2 21.50 19.93 -29.80
C LYS A 2 20.99 21.29 -29.33
N ARG A 3 19.70 21.61 -29.55
CA ARG A 3 19.07 22.85 -29.08
C ARG A 3 18.37 22.60 -27.74
N TYR A 4 18.83 23.27 -26.69
CA TYR A 4 18.21 23.21 -25.36
C TYR A 4 17.10 24.25 -25.22
N CYS A 5 15.96 23.83 -24.67
CA CYS A 5 14.76 24.66 -24.54
C CYS A 5 14.84 25.68 -23.37
N ASN A 6 16.00 26.26 -23.09
CA ASN A 6 16.23 27.07 -21.89
C ASN A 6 15.52 28.45 -21.91
N SER A 7 15.13 28.99 -23.07
CA SER A 7 14.26 30.19 -23.19
C SER A 7 14.04 30.58 -24.66
N ALA A 8 13.51 29.69 -25.50
CA ALA A 8 13.45 29.88 -26.95
C ALA A 8 12.22 30.66 -27.46
N LEU A 9 11.73 31.66 -26.70
CA LEU A 9 10.79 32.67 -27.17
C LEU A 9 11.10 34.04 -26.53
N ARG A 10 12.19 34.68 -26.97
CA ARG A 10 12.23 36.15 -27.03
C ARG A 10 12.21 36.55 -28.49
N SER A 11 11.02 36.82 -29.00
CA SER A 11 10.82 37.52 -30.27
C SER A 11 10.16 38.86 -29.99
N GLY A 12 10.99 39.90 -30.01
CA GLY A 12 10.66 41.23 -30.56
C GLY A 12 9.71 42.13 -29.76
N ILE A 13 10.27 42.99 -28.90
CA ILE A 13 9.85 44.39 -28.77
C ILE A 13 11.12 45.24 -28.62
N LEU A 14 11.08 46.41 -29.23
CA LEU A 14 12.15 47.37 -29.53
C LEU A 14 12.97 47.86 -28.32
N SER A 15 14.15 48.34 -28.68
CA SER A 15 15.19 49.03 -27.93
C SER A 15 14.72 50.10 -26.91
N ARG A 16 15.40 50.15 -25.75
CA ARG A 16 15.99 51.39 -25.18
C ARG A 16 17.01 51.08 -24.07
N TRP A 17 18.28 51.32 -24.42
CA TRP A 17 19.41 51.85 -23.64
C TRP A 17 19.39 51.75 -22.11
N GLY A 18 20.42 51.11 -21.53
CA GLY A 18 20.79 51.23 -20.13
C GLY A 18 21.76 50.15 -19.64
N VAL A 19 23.06 50.41 -19.80
CA VAL A 19 24.22 49.96 -18.98
C VAL A 19 24.25 48.50 -18.48
N ASN A 20 25.22 47.73 -18.99
CA ASN A 20 25.63 46.43 -18.47
C ASN A 20 26.14 46.54 -17.02
N PRO A 21 25.70 45.63 -16.14
CA PRO A 21 26.62 44.87 -15.34
C PRO A 21 26.59 43.42 -15.82
N SER A 22 27.77 42.84 -16.01
CA SER A 22 27.95 41.41 -16.27
C SER A 22 27.47 40.60 -15.07
N ILE A 23 26.16 40.37 -14.97
CA ILE A 23 25.61 39.38 -14.06
C ILE A 23 25.92 38.03 -14.69
N ARG A 24 26.85 37.28 -14.08
CA ARG A 24 27.06 35.86 -14.41
C ARG A 24 25.71 35.16 -14.35
N ALA A 25 25.16 34.83 -15.51
CA ALA A 25 23.97 34.00 -15.66
C ALA A 25 24.33 32.52 -15.41
N PHE A 26 24.77 32.21 -14.20
CA PHE A 26 24.86 30.84 -13.68
C PHE A 26 24.08 30.77 -12.39
N SER A 27 22.76 30.97 -12.50
CA SER A 27 21.84 30.41 -11.52
C SER A 27 20.97 29.44 -12.30
N SER A 28 21.30 28.14 -12.22
CA SER A 28 20.32 27.09 -12.42
C SER A 28 19.14 27.44 -11.52
N SER A 29 18.01 27.80 -12.11
CA SER A 29 16.86 28.25 -11.34
C SER A 29 16.45 27.15 -10.36
N ALA A 30 16.32 27.52 -9.08
CA ALA A 30 15.90 26.66 -7.97
C ALA A 30 14.56 25.92 -8.21
N TYR A 31 13.84 26.23 -9.29
CA TYR A 31 12.67 25.48 -9.73
C TYR A 31 13.01 24.03 -10.12
N ARG A 32 14.21 23.76 -10.69
CA ARG A 32 14.61 22.39 -11.09
C ARG A 32 14.83 21.44 -9.91
N GLN A 33 15.04 21.95 -8.70
CA GLN A 33 15.18 21.14 -7.49
C GLN A 33 13.84 20.78 -6.85
N LYS A 34 12.73 21.45 -7.21
CA LYS A 34 11.44 21.27 -6.52
C LYS A 34 10.60 20.07 -7.00
N THR A 35 10.86 19.51 -8.17
CA THR A 35 9.99 18.47 -8.78
C THR A 35 10.64 17.10 -8.98
N GLY A 36 11.87 16.87 -8.50
CA GLY A 36 12.56 15.58 -8.69
C GLY A 36 12.84 15.22 -10.15
N GLY A 37 13.55 14.10 -10.35
CA GLY A 37 13.86 13.56 -11.68
C GLY A 37 12.78 12.64 -12.24
N LEU A 38 12.84 12.35 -13.54
CA LEU A 38 12.02 11.29 -14.14
C LEU A 38 12.56 9.91 -13.74
N PRO A 39 11.69 8.91 -13.50
CA PRO A 39 12.13 7.58 -13.13
C PRO A 39 12.81 6.88 -14.30
N VAL A 40 13.97 6.27 -14.03
CA VAL A 40 14.70 5.43 -14.99
C VAL A 40 14.30 3.98 -14.77
N PHE A 41 13.48 3.44 -15.65
CA PHE A 41 13.00 2.05 -15.56
C PHE A 41 14.09 1.04 -15.96
N GLN A 42 14.07 -0.12 -15.32
CA GLN A 42 14.86 -1.28 -15.70
C GLN A 42 14.23 -1.98 -16.91
N GLU A 43 15.02 -2.82 -17.58
CA GLU A 43 14.54 -3.68 -18.66
C GLU A 43 13.36 -4.53 -18.18
N SER A 44 12.27 -4.48 -18.94
CA SER A 44 11.01 -5.14 -18.61
C SER A 44 10.93 -6.53 -19.23
N THR A 45 10.25 -7.45 -18.58
CA THR A 45 10.13 -8.84 -19.05
C THR A 45 9.27 -8.99 -20.31
N SER A 46 8.48 -7.97 -20.65
CA SER A 46 7.67 -7.95 -21.87
C SER A 46 7.81 -6.64 -22.64
N PRO A 47 7.82 -6.67 -23.99
CA PRO A 47 7.91 -5.47 -24.80
C PRO A 47 6.71 -4.53 -24.56
N LYS A 48 5.52 -5.12 -24.32
CA LYS A 48 4.31 -4.37 -23.99
C LYS A 48 4.46 -3.55 -22.71
N LEU A 49 5.11 -4.11 -21.68
CA LEU A 49 5.39 -3.39 -20.45
C LEU A 49 6.39 -2.25 -20.67
N SER A 50 7.47 -2.49 -21.44
CA SER A 50 8.43 -1.44 -21.80
C SER A 50 7.74 -0.26 -22.47
N THR A 51 6.92 -0.52 -23.50
CA THR A 51 6.18 0.53 -24.21
C THR A 51 5.21 1.29 -23.30
N LEU A 52 4.57 0.62 -22.34
CA LEU A 52 3.71 1.28 -21.36
C LEU A 52 4.50 2.17 -20.40
N LEU A 53 5.67 1.74 -19.93
CA LEU A 53 6.54 2.52 -19.06
C LEU A 53 7.15 3.73 -19.80
N GLU A 54 7.50 3.58 -21.08
CA GLU A 54 7.92 4.67 -21.95
C GLU A 54 6.79 5.68 -22.18
N THR A 55 5.56 5.19 -22.41
CA THR A 55 4.36 6.03 -22.57
C THR A 55 4.05 6.79 -21.27
N LEU A 56 4.20 6.14 -20.11
CA LEU A 56 4.07 6.77 -18.81
C LEU A 56 5.09 7.92 -18.66
N ASN A 57 6.36 7.66 -18.95
CA ASN A 57 7.41 8.69 -18.86
C ASN A 57 7.17 9.86 -19.81
N SER A 58 6.91 9.58 -21.09
CA SER A 58 6.80 10.61 -22.14
C SER A 58 5.49 11.41 -22.10
N ASN A 59 4.35 10.76 -21.86
CA ASN A 59 3.04 11.40 -22.01
C ASN A 59 2.42 11.81 -20.68
N ILE A 60 2.73 11.14 -19.57
CA ILE A 60 2.12 11.43 -18.26
C ILE A 60 3.08 12.22 -17.36
N LEU A 61 4.30 11.71 -17.15
CA LEU A 61 5.22 12.28 -16.17
C LEU A 61 5.97 13.49 -16.73
N LEU A 62 6.62 13.36 -17.90
CA LEU A 62 7.41 14.43 -18.53
C LEU A 62 6.67 15.77 -18.55
N PRO A 63 5.40 15.87 -19.02
CA PRO A 63 4.71 17.16 -19.07
C PRO A 63 4.48 17.81 -17.71
N ARG A 64 4.51 17.05 -16.60
CA ARG A 64 4.37 17.61 -15.24
C ARG A 64 5.65 18.28 -14.74
N HIS A 65 6.81 17.87 -15.24
CA HIS A 65 8.09 18.50 -14.90
C HIS A 65 8.41 19.72 -15.77
N LEU A 66 7.66 19.93 -16.87
CA LEU A 66 7.84 21.07 -17.77
C LEU A 66 7.25 22.37 -17.20
N ASN A 67 7.91 23.49 -17.51
CA ASN A 67 7.34 24.82 -17.20
C ASN A 67 6.12 25.15 -18.09
N ALA A 68 5.41 26.25 -17.81
CA ALA A 68 4.20 26.60 -18.55
C ALA A 68 4.42 26.76 -20.06
N ASP A 69 5.54 27.37 -20.46
CA ASP A 69 5.87 27.63 -21.87
C ASP A 69 6.23 26.33 -22.61
N GLN A 70 7.04 25.47 -21.99
CA GLN A 70 7.40 24.16 -22.52
C GLN A 70 6.16 23.25 -22.66
N ARG A 71 5.25 23.26 -21.66
CA ARG A 71 3.98 22.53 -21.77
C ARG A 71 3.13 23.07 -22.91
N ARG A 72 3.07 24.39 -23.09
CA ARG A 72 2.36 25.02 -24.21
C ARG A 72 2.94 24.57 -25.55
N LEU A 73 4.26 24.46 -25.63
CA LEU A 73 4.97 24.00 -26.81
C LEU A 73 4.65 22.53 -27.13
N VAL A 74 4.63 21.66 -26.12
CA VAL A 74 4.30 20.23 -26.25
C VAL A 74 2.83 20.01 -26.65
N TYR A 75 1.89 20.73 -26.05
CA TYR A 75 0.46 20.47 -26.25
C TYR A 75 -0.20 21.21 -27.42
N GLN A 76 0.37 22.33 -27.89
CA GLN A 76 -0.28 23.10 -28.96
C GLN A 76 0.07 22.56 -30.34
N LYS A 77 -0.96 22.14 -31.10
CA LYS A 77 -0.83 21.61 -32.47
C LYS A 77 -0.04 22.51 -33.42
N LYS A 78 -0.14 23.84 -33.26
CA LYS A 78 0.64 24.81 -34.07
C LYS A 78 2.16 24.69 -33.92
N HIS A 79 2.64 24.03 -32.86
CA HIS A 79 4.07 23.80 -32.62
C HIS A 79 4.52 22.38 -32.99
N ALA A 80 3.62 21.52 -33.47
CA ALA A 80 3.92 20.13 -33.81
C ALA A 80 4.98 20.03 -34.92
N SER A 81 4.74 20.68 -36.07
CA SER A 81 5.69 20.68 -37.19
C SER A 81 7.06 21.27 -36.81
N ARG A 82 7.08 22.22 -35.87
CA ARG A 82 8.34 22.78 -35.35
C ARG A 82 9.11 21.76 -34.52
N LEU A 83 8.43 20.98 -33.68
CA LEU A 83 9.07 19.93 -32.87
C LEU A 83 9.59 18.77 -33.72
N GLU A 84 8.92 18.46 -34.83
CA GLU A 84 9.36 17.43 -35.78
C GLU A 84 10.60 17.87 -36.57
N ASN A 85 10.60 19.11 -37.08
CA ASN A 85 11.70 19.64 -37.89
C ASN A 85 12.89 20.10 -37.04
N GLU A 86 12.64 20.62 -35.83
CA GLU A 86 13.67 21.12 -34.91
C GLU A 86 13.58 20.38 -33.56
N PRO A 87 14.27 19.23 -33.39
CA PRO A 87 14.21 18.46 -32.16
C PRO A 87 14.78 19.27 -30.99
N MET A 88 13.91 19.55 -30.01
CA MET A 88 14.26 20.27 -28.79
C MET A 88 14.42 19.29 -27.64
N TYR A 89 15.45 19.51 -26.81
CA TYR A 89 15.74 18.68 -25.65
C TYR A 89 15.50 19.44 -24.35
N VAL A 90 15.04 18.72 -23.33
CA VAL A 90 14.91 19.18 -21.96
C VAL A 90 15.70 18.24 -21.04
N GLN A 91 16.34 18.83 -20.03
CA GLN A 91 17.04 18.09 -18.98
C GLN A 91 16.20 18.15 -17.70
N ILE A 92 15.78 16.99 -17.20
CA ILE A 92 14.99 16.84 -15.98
C ILE A 92 15.73 15.89 -15.04
N GLY A 93 16.30 16.44 -13.96
CA GLY A 93 17.29 15.73 -13.16
C GLY A 93 18.45 15.28 -14.03
N ASP A 94 18.76 13.99 -13.99
CA ASP A 94 19.84 13.36 -14.75
C ASP A 94 19.40 12.81 -16.11
N VAL A 95 18.12 12.98 -16.48
CA VAL A 95 17.57 12.45 -17.73
C VAL A 95 17.40 13.55 -18.77
N GLU A 96 18.02 13.37 -19.94
CA GLU A 96 17.80 14.20 -21.13
C GLU A 96 16.70 13.57 -22.00
N MET A 97 15.62 14.31 -22.26
CA MET A 97 14.51 13.85 -23.09
C MET A 97 14.23 14.82 -24.25
N GLN A 98 13.92 14.26 -25.41
CA GLN A 98 13.40 15.03 -26.54
C GLN A 98 11.93 15.39 -26.29
N LEU A 99 11.58 16.66 -26.50
CA LEU A 99 10.20 17.12 -26.51
C LEU A 99 9.53 16.64 -27.80
N LYS A 100 8.34 16.03 -27.66
CA LYS A 100 7.49 15.63 -28.78
C LYS A 100 6.13 16.30 -28.62
N HIS A 101 5.43 16.51 -29.73
CA HIS A 101 4.04 16.94 -29.66
C HIS A 101 3.19 15.84 -29.02
N VAL A 102 2.29 16.21 -28.11
CA VAL A 102 1.35 15.28 -27.46
C VAL A 102 -0.06 15.84 -27.64
N ASP A 103 -0.91 15.11 -28.36
CA ASP A 103 -2.33 15.40 -28.46
C ASP A 103 -3.02 15.00 -27.15
N GLN A 104 -3.59 15.98 -26.44
CA GLN A 104 -4.25 15.74 -25.14
C GLN A 104 -5.45 14.79 -25.22
N VAL A 105 -6.09 14.68 -26.39
CA VAL A 105 -7.28 13.84 -26.57
C VAL A 105 -6.90 12.41 -26.96
N LYS A 106 -5.87 12.26 -27.81
CA LYS A 106 -5.47 10.95 -28.35
C LYS A 106 -4.34 10.28 -27.60
N ASP A 107 -3.33 11.06 -27.22
CA ASP A 107 -2.05 10.51 -26.76
C ASP A 107 -1.94 10.46 -25.22
N LEU A 108 -2.88 11.07 -24.50
CA LEU A 108 -2.87 11.10 -23.04
C LEU A 108 -3.71 9.96 -22.45
N PRO A 109 -3.11 8.80 -22.11
CA PRO A 109 -3.86 7.69 -21.55
C PRO A 109 -4.36 8.01 -20.13
N SER A 110 -5.41 7.31 -19.72
CA SER A 110 -5.87 7.35 -18.34
C SER A 110 -4.77 6.84 -17.39
N ARG A 111 -4.29 7.72 -16.51
CA ARG A 111 -3.26 7.42 -15.49
C ARG A 111 -3.55 6.13 -14.71
N TRP A 112 -4.82 5.95 -14.32
CA TRP A 112 -5.25 4.76 -13.60
C TRP A 112 -5.21 3.51 -14.47
N SER A 113 -5.59 3.63 -15.75
CA SER A 113 -5.50 2.51 -16.69
C SER A 113 -4.05 2.07 -16.89
N VAL A 114 -3.12 3.01 -17.05
CA VAL A 114 -1.69 2.72 -17.19
C VAL A 114 -1.16 2.02 -15.95
N LEU A 115 -1.40 2.58 -14.75
CA LEU A 115 -0.97 1.95 -13.49
C LEU A 115 -1.51 0.53 -13.38
N LYS A 116 -2.82 0.33 -13.65
CA LYS A 116 -3.44 -0.99 -13.61
C LYS A 116 -2.76 -1.97 -14.58
N GLN A 117 -2.51 -1.55 -15.81
CA GLN A 117 -1.89 -2.40 -16.84
C GLN A 117 -0.44 -2.75 -16.50
N VAL A 118 0.34 -1.78 -15.99
CA VAL A 118 1.71 -2.01 -15.53
C VAL A 118 1.73 -3.09 -14.44
N VAL A 119 0.87 -2.95 -13.43
CA VAL A 119 0.75 -3.93 -12.33
C VAL A 119 0.27 -5.30 -12.83
N GLU A 120 -0.66 -5.35 -13.80
CA GLU A 120 -1.17 -6.61 -14.37
C GLU A 120 -0.15 -7.33 -15.27
N LEU A 121 0.77 -6.60 -15.91
CA LEU A 121 1.82 -7.16 -16.75
C LEU A 121 3.11 -7.48 -15.98
N SER A 122 3.25 -7.00 -14.75
CA SER A 122 4.43 -7.24 -13.91
C SER A 122 4.46 -8.68 -13.42
N LYS A 123 5.53 -9.41 -13.75
CA LYS A 123 5.69 -10.82 -13.34
C LYS A 123 6.87 -10.99 -12.40
N ASP A 124 8.03 -10.55 -12.85
CA ASP A 124 9.29 -10.78 -12.15
C ASP A 124 9.64 -9.61 -11.22
N GLN A 125 10.60 -9.85 -10.33
CA GLN A 125 11.04 -8.83 -9.38
C GLN A 125 11.45 -7.50 -10.03
N LYS A 126 12.10 -7.54 -11.21
CA LYS A 126 12.49 -6.34 -11.97
C LYS A 126 11.29 -5.51 -12.40
N ASP A 127 10.20 -6.16 -12.83
CA ASP A 127 8.97 -5.46 -13.20
C ASP A 127 8.33 -4.80 -11.97
N TRP A 128 8.35 -5.48 -10.82
CA TRP A 128 7.85 -4.93 -9.56
C TRP A 128 8.74 -3.79 -9.02
N ASP A 129 10.05 -3.83 -9.24
CA ASP A 129 10.94 -2.69 -8.98
C ASP A 129 10.55 -1.49 -9.87
N ASN A 130 10.18 -1.72 -11.13
CA ASN A 130 9.63 -0.68 -12.00
C ASN A 130 8.30 -0.12 -11.51
N VAL A 131 7.46 -0.92 -10.85
CA VAL A 131 6.24 -0.44 -10.18
C VAL A 131 6.58 0.56 -9.07
N VAL A 132 7.61 0.31 -8.25
CA VAL A 132 8.05 1.26 -7.22
C VAL A 132 8.55 2.56 -7.86
N LYS A 133 9.40 2.47 -8.88
CA LYS A 133 9.88 3.63 -9.62
C LYS A 133 8.74 4.44 -10.27
N MET A 134 7.68 3.76 -10.71
CA MET A 134 6.48 4.43 -11.20
C MET A 134 5.77 5.20 -10.08
N LEU A 135 5.68 4.66 -8.86
CA LEU A 135 5.13 5.38 -7.71
C LEU A 135 5.97 6.62 -7.38
N GLU A 136 7.29 6.49 -7.42
CA GLU A 136 8.20 7.62 -7.25
C GLU A 136 7.96 8.71 -8.30
N GLY A 137 7.88 8.31 -9.57
CA GLY A 137 7.56 9.21 -10.67
C GLY A 137 6.23 9.94 -10.47
N PHE A 138 5.17 9.24 -10.03
CA PHE A 138 3.90 9.88 -9.74
C PHE A 138 4.01 10.91 -8.61
N TYR A 139 4.63 10.55 -7.50
CA TYR A 139 4.72 11.41 -6.34
C TYR A 139 5.56 12.67 -6.64
N LEU A 140 6.73 12.50 -7.28
CA LEU A 140 7.62 13.61 -7.68
C LEU A 140 6.94 14.54 -8.71
N ALA A 141 6.12 13.99 -9.60
CA ALA A 141 5.31 14.75 -10.54
C ALA A 141 4.08 15.45 -9.90
N GLY A 142 3.90 15.35 -8.57
CA GLY A 142 2.74 15.89 -7.86
C GLY A 142 1.42 15.19 -8.18
N ILE A 143 1.48 13.94 -8.66
CA ILE A 143 0.32 13.11 -8.96
C ILE A 143 0.03 12.22 -7.75
N HIS A 144 -0.95 12.62 -6.94
CA HIS A 144 -1.38 11.83 -5.79
C HIS A 144 -2.34 10.71 -6.20
N LEU A 145 -1.96 9.46 -5.91
CA LEU A 145 -2.81 8.30 -6.07
C LEU A 145 -3.84 8.21 -4.92
N LYS A 146 -5.05 7.76 -5.24
CA LYS A 146 -6.10 7.56 -4.24
C LYS A 146 -5.78 6.33 -3.38
N PRO A 147 -6.16 6.29 -2.09
CA PRO A 147 -5.92 5.12 -1.22
C PRO A 147 -6.38 3.79 -1.84
N ARG A 148 -7.60 3.74 -2.39
CA ARG A 148 -8.14 2.56 -3.09
C ARG A 148 -7.26 2.05 -4.25
N GLN A 149 -6.53 2.94 -4.91
CA GLN A 149 -5.60 2.59 -6.00
C GLN A 149 -4.34 1.93 -5.44
N LEU A 150 -3.81 2.47 -4.34
CA LEU A 150 -2.65 1.92 -3.62
C LEU A 150 -2.98 0.57 -2.98
N VAL A 151 -4.14 0.45 -2.33
CA VAL A 151 -4.64 -0.82 -1.77
C VAL A 151 -4.72 -1.90 -2.85
N LYS A 152 -5.22 -1.57 -4.05
CA LYS A 152 -5.26 -2.53 -5.16
C LYS A 152 -3.86 -2.94 -5.61
N LEU A 153 -2.91 -2.02 -5.69
CA LEU A 153 -1.52 -2.31 -6.01
C LEU A 153 -0.90 -3.25 -4.98
N ILE A 154 -1.06 -2.94 -3.68
CA ILE A 154 -0.56 -3.77 -2.57
C ILE A 154 -1.14 -5.18 -2.65
N ARG A 155 -2.46 -5.31 -2.87
CA ARG A 155 -3.11 -6.61 -3.04
C ARG A 155 -2.53 -7.41 -4.20
N ARG A 156 -2.24 -6.76 -5.33
CA ARG A 156 -1.62 -7.43 -6.49
C ARG A 156 -0.16 -7.84 -6.20
N ALA A 157 0.61 -6.99 -5.54
CA ALA A 157 1.97 -7.31 -5.12
C ALA A 157 1.97 -8.51 -4.15
N ASN A 158 1.03 -8.55 -3.20
CA ASN A 158 0.87 -9.65 -2.27
C ASN A 158 0.50 -10.96 -2.99
N GLN A 159 -0.41 -10.91 -3.97
CA GLN A 159 -0.75 -12.07 -4.82
C GLN A 159 0.45 -12.57 -5.64
N ALA A 160 1.37 -11.69 -6.01
CA ALA A 160 2.59 -12.02 -6.73
C ALA A 160 3.76 -12.40 -5.79
N ASN A 161 3.55 -12.51 -4.47
CA ASN A 161 4.59 -12.78 -3.48
C ASN A 161 5.70 -11.71 -3.41
N MET A 162 5.36 -10.45 -3.66
CA MET A 162 6.27 -9.31 -3.69
C MET A 162 6.12 -8.38 -2.47
N GLN A 163 5.87 -8.96 -1.29
CA GLN A 163 5.69 -8.19 -0.04
C GLN A 163 6.92 -7.32 0.29
N HIS A 164 8.13 -7.80 -0.01
CA HIS A 164 9.38 -7.05 0.20
C HIS A 164 9.45 -5.77 -0.65
N ILE A 165 8.83 -5.76 -1.83
CA ILE A 165 8.75 -4.57 -2.69
C ILE A 165 7.82 -3.52 -2.07
N VAL A 166 6.69 -3.95 -1.52
CA VAL A 166 5.77 -3.06 -0.79
C VAL A 166 6.47 -2.45 0.42
N LEU A 167 7.22 -3.27 1.18
CA LEU A 167 7.98 -2.81 2.33
C LEU A 167 9.07 -1.79 1.95
N ARG A 168 9.80 -2.04 0.86
CA ARG A 168 10.76 -1.07 0.33
C ARG A 168 10.10 0.25 -0.07
N ALA A 169 8.94 0.18 -0.73
CA ALA A 169 8.19 1.38 -1.10
C ALA A 169 7.73 2.18 0.12
N LEU A 170 7.35 1.51 1.22
CA LEU A 170 7.03 2.15 2.50
C LEU A 170 8.25 2.81 3.14
N GLN A 171 9.40 2.12 3.17
CA GLN A 171 10.66 2.68 3.67
C GLN A 171 11.07 3.96 2.92
N GLN A 172 10.63 4.10 1.67
CA GLN A 172 10.88 5.25 0.80
C GLN A 172 9.68 6.20 0.70
N VAL A 173 8.90 6.38 1.77
CA VAL A 173 7.67 7.20 1.79
C VAL A 173 7.85 8.62 1.24
N LYS A 174 9.02 9.25 1.42
CA LYS A 174 9.34 10.57 0.86
C LYS A 174 9.43 10.61 -0.66
N THR A 175 9.76 9.49 -1.31
CA THR A 175 9.86 9.43 -2.77
C THR A 175 8.62 8.78 -3.37
N THR A 176 8.09 7.72 -2.76
CA THR A 176 6.95 6.96 -3.31
C THR A 176 5.59 7.54 -2.93
N GLY A 177 5.52 8.32 -1.84
CA GLY A 177 4.26 8.77 -1.25
C GLY A 177 3.41 7.66 -0.61
N LEU A 178 3.93 6.43 -0.54
CA LEU A 178 3.22 5.30 0.06
C LEU A 178 3.35 5.37 1.59
N SER A 179 2.25 5.73 2.27
CA SER A 179 2.23 5.97 3.71
C SER A 179 1.21 5.09 4.44
N LEU A 180 1.56 4.65 5.65
CA LEU A 180 0.69 3.88 6.57
C LEU A 180 -0.36 4.76 7.30
N LYS A 181 -0.39 6.07 7.04
CA LYS A 181 -1.41 6.97 7.60
C LYS A 181 -2.84 6.53 7.31
N ASN A 182 -3.05 5.93 6.13
CA ASN A 182 -4.37 5.47 5.73
C ASN A 182 -4.62 4.05 6.27
N PRO A 183 -5.72 3.83 7.02
CA PRO A 183 -6.00 2.53 7.62
C PRO A 183 -6.20 1.43 6.58
N GLU A 184 -6.83 1.70 5.43
CA GLU A 184 -7.01 0.69 4.37
C GLU A 184 -5.65 0.22 3.80
N ILE A 185 -4.67 1.12 3.73
CA ILE A 185 -3.31 0.79 3.27
C ILE A 185 -2.61 -0.09 4.31
N LEU A 186 -2.63 0.31 5.58
CA LEU A 186 -2.04 -0.46 6.67
C LEU A 186 -2.64 -1.87 6.74
N GLU A 187 -3.97 -1.97 6.72
CA GLU A 187 -4.69 -3.24 6.75
C GLU A 187 -4.32 -4.14 5.56
N ALA A 188 -4.27 -3.58 4.34
CA ALA A 188 -3.89 -4.34 3.15
C ALA A 188 -2.46 -4.89 3.21
N VAL A 189 -1.53 -4.16 3.84
CA VAL A 189 -0.15 -4.62 4.07
C VAL A 189 -0.14 -5.77 5.08
N LEU A 190 -0.77 -5.59 6.25
CA LEU A 190 -0.79 -6.59 7.33
C LEU A 190 -1.48 -7.89 6.88
N ILE A 191 -2.65 -7.79 6.23
CA ILE A 191 -3.36 -8.96 5.67
C ILE A 191 -2.48 -9.67 4.62
N GLY A 192 -1.75 -8.92 3.80
CA GLY A 192 -0.83 -9.47 2.82
C GLY A 192 0.30 -10.31 3.41
N ILE A 193 0.88 -9.83 4.52
CA ILE A 193 1.93 -10.53 5.26
C ILE A 193 1.36 -11.80 5.89
N ARG A 194 0.23 -11.70 6.60
CA ARG A 194 -0.45 -12.84 7.22
C ARG A 194 -0.79 -13.94 6.20
N ASN A 195 -1.44 -13.55 5.11
CA ASN A 195 -1.88 -14.49 4.08
C ASN A 195 -0.70 -15.26 3.49
N LYS A 196 0.49 -14.65 3.38
CA LYS A 196 1.67 -15.36 2.89
C LYS A 196 2.09 -16.50 3.82
N ALA A 197 2.08 -16.27 5.12
CA ALA A 197 2.38 -17.31 6.12
C ALA A 197 1.29 -18.39 6.13
N SER A 198 0.02 -17.99 6.15
CA SER A 198 -1.14 -18.91 6.15
C SER A 198 -1.16 -19.81 4.91
N GLN A 199 -1.00 -19.24 3.72
CA GLN A 199 -1.02 -19.99 2.44
C GLN A 199 0.15 -20.97 2.30
N SER A 200 1.25 -20.75 3.02
CA SER A 200 2.32 -21.74 3.13
C SER A 200 2.06 -22.77 4.24
N GLY A 201 0.84 -22.93 4.74
CA GLY A 201 0.55 -23.84 5.86
C GLY A 201 1.32 -23.49 7.14
N TRP A 202 1.74 -22.22 7.27
CA TRP A 202 2.61 -21.75 8.35
C TRP A 202 4.01 -22.39 8.40
N GLU A 203 4.62 -22.71 7.24
CA GLU A 203 6.03 -23.15 7.15
C GLU A 203 6.98 -22.26 7.99
N PRO A 204 8.08 -22.81 8.56
CA PRO A 204 8.93 -22.12 9.52
C PRO A 204 9.56 -20.85 8.94
N GLU A 205 10.14 -20.94 7.74
CA GLU A 205 10.77 -19.80 7.07
C GLU A 205 9.77 -18.71 6.67
N SER A 206 8.59 -19.11 6.20
CA SER A 206 7.53 -18.18 5.80
C SER A 206 6.97 -17.43 7.02
N THR A 207 6.73 -18.15 8.12
CA THR A 207 6.22 -17.58 9.38
C THR A 207 7.26 -16.66 10.02
N LYS A 208 8.53 -17.08 10.06
CA LYS A 208 9.64 -16.25 10.56
C LYS A 208 9.79 -14.96 9.74
N LYS A 209 9.75 -15.06 8.41
CA LYS A 209 9.83 -13.91 7.51
C LYS A 209 8.63 -12.98 7.64
N ALA A 210 7.42 -13.55 7.79
CA ALA A 210 6.21 -12.77 8.02
C ALA A 210 6.31 -11.98 9.34
N LEU A 211 6.76 -12.62 10.43
CA LEU A 211 6.99 -11.95 11.71
C LEU A 211 7.98 -10.79 11.55
N ALA A 212 9.10 -11.02 10.86
CA ALA A 212 10.11 -9.98 10.61
C ALA A 212 9.57 -8.81 9.76
N PHE A 213 8.70 -9.07 8.78
CA PHE A 213 8.05 -8.02 7.99
C PHE A 213 7.02 -7.25 8.80
N THR A 214 6.23 -7.92 9.64
CA THR A 214 5.30 -7.26 10.55
C THR A 214 6.06 -6.37 11.53
N GLU A 215 7.17 -6.84 12.11
CA GLU A 215 8.03 -6.04 12.99
C GLU A 215 8.58 -4.79 12.29
N GLN A 216 9.04 -4.92 11.04
CA GLN A 216 9.48 -3.77 10.24
C GLN A 216 8.33 -2.79 9.95
N VAL A 217 7.11 -3.27 9.71
CA VAL A 217 5.94 -2.38 9.54
C VAL A 217 5.64 -1.65 10.84
N MET A 218 5.71 -2.32 11.99
CA MET A 218 5.54 -1.69 13.31
C MET A 218 6.61 -0.61 13.56
N GLU A 219 7.87 -0.88 13.20
CA GLU A 219 8.94 0.12 13.28
C GLU A 219 8.68 1.33 12.36
N LEU A 220 8.21 1.08 11.12
CA LEU A 220 7.83 2.16 10.20
C LEU A 220 6.66 2.99 10.73
N MET A 221 5.73 2.40 11.48
CA MET A 221 4.64 3.16 12.11
C MET A 221 5.13 4.19 13.14
N GLU A 222 6.29 3.97 13.77
CA GLU A 222 6.91 4.96 14.66
C GLU A 222 7.53 6.14 13.92
N ASN A 223 7.76 6.03 12.61
CA ASN A 223 8.26 7.12 11.80
C ASN A 223 7.16 8.20 11.60
N PRO A 224 7.42 9.48 11.95
CA PRO A 224 6.45 10.56 11.75
C PRO A 224 6.05 10.78 10.29
N GLU A 225 6.81 10.31 9.30
CA GLU A 225 6.42 10.36 7.89
C GLU A 225 5.24 9.44 7.57
N HIS A 226 5.04 8.41 8.38
CA HIS A 226 3.92 7.49 8.24
C HIS A 226 2.70 7.94 9.05
N LEU A 227 2.84 8.26 10.33
CA LEU A 227 1.70 8.57 11.20
C LEU A 227 1.60 10.04 11.65
N GLY A 228 2.51 10.89 11.18
CA GLY A 228 2.48 12.34 11.44
C GLY A 228 2.94 12.75 12.83
N THR A 229 3.18 11.80 13.75
CA THR A 229 3.65 12.07 15.11
C THR A 229 4.49 10.91 15.63
N SER A 230 5.49 11.21 16.47
CA SER A 230 6.33 10.18 17.12
C SER A 230 5.66 9.53 18.34
N PHE A 231 4.58 10.11 18.88
CA PHE A 231 3.90 9.59 20.07
C PHE A 231 2.49 9.12 19.75
N ALA A 232 2.07 7.97 20.28
CA ALA A 232 0.73 7.44 20.08
C ALA A 232 -0.32 8.33 20.77
N LYS A 233 -1.40 8.64 20.04
CA LYS A 233 -2.57 9.37 20.56
C LYS A 233 -3.78 8.43 20.67
N SER A 234 -4.84 8.86 21.33
CA SER A 234 -6.13 8.14 21.31
C SER A 234 -6.56 7.92 19.86
N GLY A 235 -6.86 6.67 19.50
CA GLY A 235 -7.22 6.26 18.13
C GLY A 235 -6.03 6.08 17.17
N ASP A 236 -4.79 6.12 17.67
CA ASP A 236 -3.60 5.83 16.88
C ASP A 236 -3.51 4.33 16.53
N PRO A 237 -3.24 3.96 15.27
CA PRO A 237 -3.16 2.56 14.87
C PRO A 237 -2.07 1.78 15.61
N ARG A 238 -1.02 2.42 16.16
CA ARG A 238 0.02 1.75 16.97
C ARG A 238 -0.53 1.14 18.26
N ALA A 239 -1.54 1.76 18.84
CA ALA A 239 -2.22 1.28 20.05
C ALA A 239 -3.43 0.39 19.72
N SER A 240 -3.74 0.16 18.44
CA SER A 240 -4.90 -0.63 18.04
C SER A 240 -4.66 -2.12 18.34
N PRO A 241 -5.57 -2.80 19.07
CA PRO A 241 -5.48 -4.25 19.27
C PRO A 241 -5.45 -5.02 17.94
N LEU A 242 -6.10 -4.50 16.89
CA LEU A 242 -6.18 -5.14 15.57
C LEU A 242 -4.84 -5.10 14.81
N VAL A 243 -3.95 -4.16 15.17
CA VAL A 243 -2.59 -4.09 14.60
C VAL A 243 -1.64 -4.98 15.40
N ILE A 244 -1.71 -4.91 16.74
CA ILE A 244 -0.82 -5.65 17.65
C ILE A 244 -1.11 -7.17 17.63
N ALA A 245 -2.31 -7.57 17.25
CA ALA A 245 -2.68 -8.98 17.19
C ALA A 245 -1.90 -9.78 16.13
N LEU A 246 -1.50 -9.18 15.00
CA LEU A 246 -0.76 -9.90 13.96
C LEU A 246 0.63 -10.37 14.42
N PRO A 247 1.51 -9.52 15.01
CA PRO A 247 2.78 -10.01 15.51
C PRO A 247 2.62 -11.04 16.64
N LEU A 248 1.57 -10.94 17.47
CA LEU A 248 1.24 -12.00 18.44
C LEU A 248 0.92 -13.31 17.73
N GLU A 249 -0.01 -13.32 16.77
CA GLU A 249 -0.41 -14.50 16.00
C GLU A 249 0.81 -15.18 15.35
N LEU A 250 1.67 -14.41 14.68
CA LEU A 250 2.85 -14.95 14.03
C LEU A 250 3.89 -15.49 15.02
N ALA A 251 4.06 -14.84 16.17
CA ALA A 251 4.95 -15.30 17.23
C ALA A 251 4.44 -16.60 17.87
N VAL A 252 3.14 -16.70 18.19
CA VAL A 252 2.57 -17.89 18.84
C VAL A 252 2.55 -19.08 17.89
N ILE A 253 2.24 -18.88 16.61
CA ILE A 253 2.28 -19.98 15.63
C ILE A 253 3.71 -20.49 15.48
N ARG A 254 4.69 -19.59 15.44
CA ARG A 254 6.11 -19.98 15.41
C ARG A 254 6.51 -20.76 16.67
N ALA A 255 6.08 -20.32 17.84
CA ALA A 255 6.34 -21.03 19.10
C ALA A 255 5.69 -22.42 19.13
N ALA A 256 4.39 -22.48 18.87
CA ALA A 256 3.58 -23.70 18.91
C ALA A 256 4.02 -24.76 17.89
N ARG A 257 4.33 -24.34 16.65
CA ARG A 257 4.64 -25.28 15.56
C ARG A 257 6.12 -25.58 15.40
N HIS A 258 7.01 -24.64 15.73
CA HIS A 258 8.42 -24.68 15.33
C HIS A 258 9.42 -24.55 16.48
N LEU A 259 8.96 -24.28 17.71
CA LEU A 259 9.82 -24.12 18.91
C LEU A 259 9.30 -24.94 20.09
N ASP A 260 8.74 -26.12 19.83
CA ASP A 260 8.25 -27.07 20.85
C ASP A 260 7.24 -26.48 21.86
N GLY A 261 6.42 -25.52 21.41
CA GLY A 261 5.45 -24.84 22.28
C GLY A 261 6.06 -23.82 23.24
N LYS A 262 7.34 -23.48 23.09
CA LYS A 262 8.06 -22.57 24.01
C LYS A 262 8.22 -21.17 23.44
N ASP A 263 8.03 -20.16 24.28
CA ASP A 263 8.36 -18.77 24.00
C ASP A 263 9.88 -18.52 24.12
N ALA A 264 10.67 -19.17 23.26
CA ALA A 264 12.13 -19.20 23.39
C ALA A 264 12.80 -17.82 23.26
N ASP A 265 12.20 -16.89 22.51
CA ASP A 265 12.69 -15.52 22.33
C ASP A 265 11.90 -14.47 23.13
N GLY A 266 10.97 -14.90 23.98
CA GLY A 266 10.14 -14.01 24.81
C GLY A 266 9.13 -13.16 24.04
N LYS A 267 9.06 -13.32 22.71
CA LYS A 267 8.24 -12.48 21.84
C LYS A 267 6.75 -12.71 22.08
N VAL A 268 6.35 -13.94 22.38
CA VAL A 268 4.93 -14.26 22.63
C VAL A 268 4.45 -13.49 23.86
N LYS A 269 5.17 -13.55 24.98
CA LYS A 269 4.83 -12.80 26.19
C LYS A 269 4.84 -11.30 25.95
N ILE A 270 5.83 -10.77 25.22
CA ILE A 270 5.91 -9.34 24.89
C ILE A 270 4.67 -8.88 24.11
N TYR A 271 4.31 -9.59 23.04
CA TYR A 271 3.16 -9.20 22.22
C TYR A 271 1.82 -9.45 22.92
N ALA A 272 1.71 -10.48 23.75
CA ALA A 272 0.52 -10.73 24.56
C ALA A 272 0.31 -9.60 25.57
N VAL A 273 1.36 -9.17 26.28
CA VAL A 273 1.30 -8.03 27.22
C VAL A 273 0.88 -6.76 26.48
N ARG A 274 1.48 -6.47 25.33
CA ARG A 274 1.13 -5.30 24.51
C ARG A 274 -0.33 -5.33 24.06
N LEU A 275 -0.80 -6.46 23.56
CA LEU A 275 -2.17 -6.62 23.08
C LEU A 275 -3.19 -6.45 24.21
N MET A 276 -2.97 -7.10 25.35
CA MET A 276 -3.88 -7.00 26.50
C MET A 276 -3.85 -5.61 27.14
N SER A 277 -2.68 -4.96 27.13
CA SER A 277 -2.59 -3.55 27.53
C SER A 277 -3.41 -2.64 26.60
N ALA A 278 -3.36 -2.87 25.28
CA ALA A 278 -4.17 -2.13 24.31
C ALA A 278 -5.68 -2.34 24.51
N PHE A 279 -6.11 -3.53 24.92
CA PHE A 279 -7.51 -3.78 25.30
C PHE A 279 -7.93 -3.05 26.58
N LYS A 280 -7.02 -2.84 27.54
CA LYS A 280 -7.32 -2.09 28.78
C LYS A 280 -7.26 -0.57 28.61
N GLN A 281 -6.44 -0.08 27.68
CA GLN A 281 -6.33 1.34 27.38
C GLN A 281 -7.70 1.92 27.01
N ASP A 282 -7.99 3.11 27.54
CA ASP A 282 -9.20 3.88 27.26
C ASP A 282 -10.52 3.11 27.44
N ASN A 283 -10.54 2.10 28.32
CA ASN A 283 -11.67 1.19 28.50
C ASN A 283 -12.13 0.51 27.20
N PHE A 284 -11.21 0.21 26.28
CA PHE A 284 -11.52 -0.32 24.94
C PHE A 284 -12.44 -1.55 25.02
N LEU A 285 -12.21 -2.49 25.93
CA LEU A 285 -13.07 -3.66 26.15
C LEU A 285 -14.55 -3.31 26.38
N LYS A 286 -14.83 -2.24 27.12
CA LYS A 286 -16.21 -1.86 27.50
C LYS A 286 -16.82 -0.87 26.51
N VAL A 287 -16.00 0.01 25.93
CA VAL A 287 -16.47 1.15 25.14
C VAL A 287 -16.40 0.87 23.63
N SER A 288 -15.24 0.44 23.12
CA SER A 288 -14.99 0.34 21.68
C SER A 288 -15.24 -1.05 21.12
N LEU A 289 -14.89 -2.09 21.87
CA LEU A 289 -14.98 -3.49 21.44
C LEU A 289 -16.42 -3.88 21.03
N PRO A 290 -17.49 -3.55 21.80
CA PRO A 290 -18.85 -3.93 21.41
C PRO A 290 -19.26 -3.31 20.07
N GLY A 291 -18.89 -2.05 19.84
CA GLY A 291 -19.16 -1.35 18.57
C GLY A 291 -18.44 -2.00 17.40
N LEU A 292 -17.14 -2.28 17.54
CA LEU A 292 -16.35 -2.91 16.47
C LEU A 292 -16.78 -4.36 16.20
N LEU A 293 -17.18 -5.12 17.23
CA LEU A 293 -17.71 -6.47 17.07
C LEU A 293 -19.12 -6.48 16.46
N SER A 294 -19.92 -5.43 16.65
CA SER A 294 -21.21 -5.29 15.96
C SER A 294 -21.05 -5.19 14.44
N GLU A 295 -19.87 -4.80 13.96
CA GLU A 295 -19.58 -4.78 12.53
C GLU A 295 -19.40 -6.18 11.91
N LEU A 296 -19.10 -7.19 12.73
CA LEU A 296 -19.12 -8.62 12.38
C LEU A 296 -20.57 -9.11 12.41
N LYS A 297 -21.30 -8.73 11.35
CA LYS A 297 -22.73 -8.98 11.22
C LYS A 297 -23.07 -10.46 11.18
N GLY A 298 -24.14 -10.84 11.89
CA GLY A 298 -24.75 -12.16 11.82
C GLY A 298 -25.64 -12.38 10.59
N PRO A 299 -26.11 -13.62 10.35
CA PRO A 299 -26.89 -13.97 9.16
C PRO A 299 -28.24 -13.26 9.07
N GLU A 300 -28.78 -12.79 10.18
CA GLU A 300 -30.03 -12.01 10.26
C GLU A 300 -29.81 -10.51 10.01
N GLU A 301 -28.58 -10.03 10.20
CA GLU A 301 -28.21 -8.61 10.12
C GLU A 301 -27.72 -8.20 8.73
N VAL A 302 -27.46 -9.17 7.84
CA VAL A 302 -27.00 -8.93 6.47
C VAL A 302 -28.19 -8.81 5.52
N VAL A 303 -28.15 -7.81 4.63
CA VAL A 303 -29.24 -7.53 3.69
C VAL A 303 -29.27 -8.59 2.58
N SER A 304 -30.38 -9.31 2.46
CA SER A 304 -30.71 -10.10 1.28
C SER A 304 -31.43 -9.22 0.26
N GLY A 305 -30.98 -9.20 -1.00
CA GLY A 305 -31.60 -8.33 -2.02
C GLY A 305 -30.74 -8.02 -3.24
N LYS A 306 -30.80 -6.77 -3.72
CA LYS A 306 -30.16 -6.35 -4.99
C LYS A 306 -28.68 -6.75 -5.06
N THR A 307 -28.32 -7.40 -6.17
CA THR A 307 -27.04 -8.06 -6.46
C THR A 307 -25.76 -7.25 -6.19
N LYS A 308 -25.83 -5.91 -6.24
CA LYS A 308 -24.68 -5.02 -5.97
C LYS A 308 -24.46 -4.75 -4.48
N VAL A 309 -25.52 -4.47 -3.73
CA VAL A 309 -25.47 -4.19 -2.28
C VAL A 309 -24.96 -5.41 -1.52
N VAL A 310 -25.51 -6.57 -1.87
CA VAL A 310 -25.12 -7.89 -1.33
C VAL A 310 -23.62 -8.15 -1.51
N VAL A 311 -23.03 -7.74 -2.64
CA VAL A 311 -21.60 -7.94 -2.91
C VAL A 311 -20.71 -6.99 -2.11
N GLU A 312 -21.08 -5.72 -2.02
CA GLU A 312 -20.33 -4.76 -1.21
C GLU A 312 -20.35 -5.16 0.27
N GLU A 313 -21.51 -5.62 0.76
CA GLU A 313 -21.65 -6.12 2.13
C GLU A 313 -20.85 -7.39 2.37
N TYR A 314 -20.86 -8.34 1.44
CA TYR A 314 -20.01 -9.53 1.48
C TYR A 314 -18.51 -9.16 1.60
N TYR A 315 -18.00 -8.29 0.73
CA TYR A 315 -16.59 -7.93 0.75
C TYR A 315 -16.20 -7.21 2.05
N SER A 316 -17.08 -6.33 2.55
CA SER A 316 -16.87 -5.65 3.82
C SER A 316 -16.85 -6.62 5.00
N LEU A 317 -17.75 -7.60 5.03
CA LEU A 317 -17.80 -8.59 6.10
C LEU A 317 -16.59 -9.54 6.07
N ALA A 318 -16.20 -10.00 4.88
CA ALA A 318 -15.00 -10.81 4.70
C ALA A 318 -13.72 -10.09 5.15
N GLU A 319 -13.61 -8.79 4.87
CA GLU A 319 -12.48 -7.95 5.33
C GLU A 319 -12.44 -7.84 6.86
N LYS A 320 -13.59 -7.64 7.52
CA LYS A 320 -13.68 -7.59 8.98
C LYS A 320 -13.34 -8.93 9.64
N VAL A 321 -13.76 -10.05 9.06
CA VAL A 321 -13.35 -11.39 9.51
C VAL A 321 -11.83 -11.52 9.48
N MET A 322 -11.20 -11.14 8.37
CA MET A 322 -9.73 -11.19 8.25
C MET A 322 -9.01 -10.27 9.25
N LYS A 323 -9.63 -9.17 9.65
CA LYS A 323 -9.09 -8.21 10.63
C LYS A 323 -9.14 -8.75 12.06
N TRP A 324 -10.20 -9.46 12.42
CA TRP A 324 -10.38 -10.02 13.77
C TRP A 324 -9.74 -11.40 13.96
N LEU A 325 -9.46 -12.10 12.87
CA LEU A 325 -8.88 -13.43 12.91
C LEU A 325 -7.54 -13.51 13.69
N PRO A 326 -6.58 -12.58 13.52
CA PRO A 326 -5.33 -12.59 14.30
C PRO A 326 -5.55 -12.41 15.80
N VAL A 327 -6.57 -11.64 16.21
CA VAL A 327 -6.90 -11.43 17.63
C VAL A 327 -7.32 -12.75 18.24
N TRP A 328 -8.32 -13.40 17.64
CA TRP A 328 -8.86 -14.65 18.15
C TRP A 328 -7.82 -15.77 18.10
N HIS A 329 -7.18 -15.97 16.95
CA HIS A 329 -6.23 -17.07 16.77
C HIS A 329 -4.97 -16.89 17.62
N GLY A 330 -4.42 -15.67 17.66
CA GLY A 330 -3.25 -15.33 18.45
C GLY A 330 -3.47 -15.50 19.94
N LEU A 331 -4.58 -14.95 20.48
CA LEU A 331 -4.91 -15.08 21.89
C LEU A 331 -5.22 -16.53 22.27
N ARG A 332 -5.97 -17.26 21.44
CA ARG A 332 -6.32 -18.66 21.70
C ARG A 332 -5.05 -19.49 21.89
N ILE A 333 -4.16 -19.53 20.91
CA ILE A 333 -2.92 -20.32 20.97
C ILE A 333 -1.99 -19.83 22.08
N ALA A 334 -1.85 -18.50 22.26
CA ALA A 334 -1.06 -17.96 23.37
C ALA A 334 -1.54 -18.50 24.72
N SER A 335 -2.85 -18.48 24.96
CA SER A 335 -3.43 -18.90 26.23
C SER A 335 -3.46 -20.42 26.42
N SER A 336 -3.67 -21.21 25.36
CA SER A 336 -3.87 -22.67 25.49
C SER A 336 -2.62 -23.52 25.28
N GLU A 337 -1.67 -23.06 24.45
CA GLU A 337 -0.57 -23.91 23.96
C GLU A 337 0.83 -23.39 24.33
N VAL A 338 1.01 -22.07 24.53
CA VAL A 338 2.35 -21.48 24.69
C VAL A 338 2.59 -20.87 26.07
N LEU A 339 1.73 -19.96 26.53
CA LEU A 339 1.90 -19.29 27.82
C LEU A 339 1.11 -19.96 28.94
N GLY A 340 -0.06 -20.55 28.66
CA GLY A 340 -0.87 -21.18 29.70
C GLY A 340 -1.21 -20.19 30.83
N GLU A 341 -0.86 -20.55 32.05
CA GLU A 341 -1.03 -19.72 33.25
C GLU A 341 -0.18 -18.43 33.24
N ASP A 342 0.91 -18.39 32.47
CA ASP A 342 1.76 -17.20 32.30
C ASP A 342 1.15 -16.15 31.35
N MET A 343 -0.04 -16.42 30.79
CA MET A 343 -0.74 -15.49 29.90
C MET A 343 -1.12 -14.20 30.66
N PRO A 344 -0.68 -13.02 30.20
CA PRO A 344 -1.03 -11.77 30.86
C PRO A 344 -2.54 -11.53 30.78
N MET A 345 -3.14 -11.21 31.93
CA MET A 345 -4.57 -10.87 32.02
C MET A 345 -5.47 -11.99 31.46
N LEU A 346 -5.18 -13.24 31.84
CA LEU A 346 -5.81 -14.45 31.29
C LEU A 346 -7.35 -14.41 31.25
N GLU A 347 -8.02 -13.97 32.32
CA GLU A 347 -9.50 -13.87 32.37
C GLU A 347 -10.06 -12.88 31.33
N ASP A 348 -9.42 -11.71 31.19
CA ASP A 348 -9.79 -10.71 30.19
C ASP A 348 -9.52 -11.26 28.77
N ALA A 349 -8.41 -11.99 28.59
CA ALA A 349 -8.07 -12.62 27.32
C ALA A 349 -9.10 -13.68 26.91
N GLN A 350 -9.52 -14.55 27.83
CA GLN A 350 -10.58 -15.53 27.62
C GLN A 350 -11.90 -14.86 27.25
N THR A 351 -12.26 -13.78 27.95
CA THR A 351 -13.45 -12.99 27.62
C THR A 351 -13.40 -12.44 26.19
N VAL A 352 -12.25 -11.91 25.76
CA VAL A 352 -12.06 -11.44 24.38
C VAL A 352 -12.14 -12.59 23.37
N ILE A 353 -11.49 -13.73 23.67
CA ILE A 353 -11.53 -14.92 22.82
C ILE A 353 -12.98 -15.34 22.59
N ASP A 354 -13.77 -15.52 23.64
CA ASP A 354 -15.16 -15.99 23.55
C ASP A 354 -16.07 -15.03 22.79
N LEU A 355 -15.93 -13.72 23.02
CA LEU A 355 -16.71 -12.69 22.34
C LEU A 355 -16.39 -12.62 20.85
N VAL A 356 -15.10 -12.63 20.49
CA VAL A 356 -14.65 -12.60 19.10
C VAL A 356 -15.00 -13.90 18.41
N ASP A 357 -14.86 -15.04 19.10
CA ASP A 357 -15.21 -16.36 18.61
C ASP A 357 -16.68 -16.38 18.15
N LYS A 358 -17.60 -16.07 19.05
CA LYS A 358 -19.04 -16.03 18.76
C LYS A 358 -19.36 -15.16 17.54
N ARG A 359 -18.71 -14.01 17.42
CA ARG A 359 -18.92 -13.07 16.31
C ARG A 359 -18.31 -13.54 14.99
N LEU A 360 -17.15 -14.18 15.02
CA LEU A 360 -16.55 -14.80 13.83
C LEU A 360 -17.39 -15.96 13.29
N ALA A 361 -17.99 -16.79 14.15
CA ALA A 361 -18.94 -17.82 13.73
C ALA A 361 -20.17 -17.21 13.04
N ALA A 362 -20.81 -16.24 13.69
CA ALA A 362 -21.98 -15.58 13.13
C ALA A 362 -21.68 -14.90 11.77
N ALA A 363 -20.52 -14.24 11.65
CA ALA A 363 -20.08 -13.64 10.40
C ALA A 363 -19.78 -14.67 9.30
N ALA A 364 -19.19 -15.83 9.66
CA ALA A 364 -18.96 -16.91 8.71
C ALA A 364 -20.28 -17.46 8.15
N ASP A 365 -21.29 -17.67 9.00
CA ASP A 365 -22.62 -18.13 8.58
C ASP A 365 -23.34 -17.10 7.71
N ALA A 366 -23.20 -15.82 8.05
CA ALA A 366 -23.70 -14.73 7.23
C ALA A 366 -23.05 -14.70 5.85
N ILE A 367 -21.72 -14.86 5.77
CA ILE A 367 -20.99 -14.96 4.50
C ILE A 367 -21.50 -16.14 3.67
N ARG A 368 -21.68 -17.31 4.29
CA ARG A 368 -22.21 -18.50 3.60
C ARG A 368 -23.60 -18.27 3.03
N LYS A 369 -24.49 -17.62 3.79
CA LYS A 369 -25.86 -17.29 3.37
C LYS A 369 -25.90 -16.33 2.18
N VAL A 370 -24.95 -15.40 2.11
CA VAL A 370 -24.89 -14.31 1.14
C VAL A 370 -24.14 -14.69 -0.13
N CYS A 371 -23.35 -15.77 -0.06
CA CYS A 371 -22.59 -16.29 -1.19
C CYS A 371 -23.52 -16.65 -2.36
N ARG A 372 -23.16 -16.21 -3.57
CA ARG A 372 -23.99 -16.40 -4.76
C ARG A 372 -24.00 -17.87 -5.21
N SER A 373 -25.10 -18.27 -5.86
CA SER A 373 -25.20 -19.55 -6.57
C SER A 373 -24.01 -19.76 -7.52
N GLY A 374 -23.26 -20.83 -7.34
CA GLY A 374 -22.08 -21.20 -8.15
C GLY A 374 -20.72 -20.82 -7.55
N VAL A 375 -20.68 -20.12 -6.42
CA VAL A 375 -19.45 -19.95 -5.62
C VAL A 375 -19.57 -20.84 -4.39
N GLU A 376 -18.67 -21.82 -4.25
CA GLU A 376 -18.59 -22.64 -3.04
C GLU A 376 -18.15 -21.77 -1.86
N PRO A 377 -19.01 -21.56 -0.85
CA PRO A 377 -18.70 -20.66 0.27
C PRO A 377 -17.43 -21.08 1.04
N ASP A 378 -17.16 -22.38 1.06
CA ASP A 378 -16.01 -22.95 1.75
C ASP A 378 -14.67 -22.74 1.04
N LYS A 379 -14.70 -22.32 -0.23
CA LYS A 379 -13.50 -21.93 -1.00
C LYS A 379 -13.20 -20.43 -0.88
N LEU A 380 -14.00 -19.69 -0.11
CA LEU A 380 -13.77 -18.26 0.09
C LEU A 380 -12.54 -18.04 0.98
N PRO A 381 -11.63 -17.10 0.65
CA PRO A 381 -10.38 -16.92 1.39
C PRO A 381 -10.55 -16.67 2.88
N CYS A 382 -11.57 -15.92 3.30
CA CYS A 382 -11.85 -15.66 4.71
C CYS A 382 -12.35 -16.90 5.46
N ILE A 383 -13.15 -17.74 4.80
CA ILE A 383 -13.65 -19.00 5.38
C ILE A 383 -12.53 -20.04 5.43
N GLN A 384 -11.70 -20.13 4.40
CA GLN A 384 -10.50 -20.98 4.41
C GLN A 384 -9.54 -20.58 5.53
N ALA A 385 -9.30 -19.27 5.71
CA ALA A 385 -8.45 -18.78 6.78
C ALA A 385 -9.00 -19.13 8.18
N LEU A 386 -10.32 -19.08 8.39
CA LEU A 386 -10.95 -19.54 9.63
C LEU A 386 -10.70 -21.04 9.87
N LYS A 387 -10.91 -21.87 8.84
CA LYS A 387 -10.67 -23.33 8.90
C LYS A 387 -9.21 -23.67 9.19
N GLU A 388 -8.28 -22.99 8.54
CA GLU A 388 -6.84 -23.16 8.77
C GLU A 388 -6.42 -22.84 10.21
N CYS A 389 -7.18 -21.99 10.90
CA CYS A 389 -6.96 -21.61 12.29
C CYS A 389 -7.75 -22.49 13.30
N GLY A 390 -8.44 -23.53 12.80
CA GLY A 390 -9.20 -24.50 13.60
C GLY A 390 -10.66 -24.14 13.85
N ARG A 391 -11.29 -23.34 12.98
CA ARG A 391 -12.71 -22.94 13.09
C ARG A 391 -13.61 -23.41 11.95
#